data_AF-A0A1Z8A0F5-F1
#
_entry.id   AF-A0A1Z8A0F5-F1
#
_cell.length_a   1.000
_cell.length_b   1.000
_cell.length_c   1.000
_cell.angle_alpha   90.00
_cell.angle_beta   90.00
_cell.angle_gamma   90.00
#
_symmetry.space_group_name_H-M   'P 1'
#
loop_
_entity.id
_entity.type
_entity.pdbx_description
1 polymer ?
#
loop_
_entity_poly.entity_id
_entity_poly.type
_entity_poly.pdbx_seq_one_letter_code
_entity_poly.pdbx_strand_id
1 'polypeptide(L)'
;MKNIILILLVLSLTSCKTDDSIEGYFYDTRTPNIYLFNDNEIILYDLLDSINTHFNYSNSKNLLQIDNEKYNFQKADDSIVIQEFSKDRKDLCLKEFSFETINSRDIDTTYWSMIQRGYSREYDEYFNEEQLLKVYSNKRIKAYFIQDKNEDTIHGGSYDYVGKVYNKFLLYKSDLTTIIILEHDDSQIKILLNSGEKTGTYTLKKRG
;
A
#
# COMPACT_ATOMS: atom_id res chain seq x y z
N MET A 1 49.56 -6.74 30.04
CA MET A 1 48.92 -7.51 28.95
C MET A 1 47.43 -7.84 29.13
N LYS A 2 46.75 -7.42 30.22
CA LYS A 2 45.29 -7.64 30.37
C LYS A 2 44.42 -6.53 29.74
N ASN A 3 44.95 -5.32 29.55
CA ASN A 3 44.16 -4.19 29.05
C ASN A 3 44.05 -4.09 27.53
N ILE A 4 44.92 -4.77 26.76
CA ILE A 4 44.87 -4.74 25.28
C ILE A 4 43.76 -5.65 24.74
N ILE A 5 43.51 -6.79 25.41
CA ILE A 5 42.45 -7.73 25.01
C ILE A 5 41.05 -7.12 25.23
N LEU A 6 40.89 -6.28 26.27
CA LEU A 6 39.60 -5.64 26.58
C LEU A 6 39.23 -4.56 25.54
N ILE A 7 40.21 -3.84 25.01
CA ILE A 7 40.00 -2.79 23.98
C ILE A 7 39.63 -3.42 22.62
N LEU A 8 40.22 -4.57 22.28
CA LEU A 8 39.86 -5.33 21.08
C LEU A 8 38.44 -5.94 21.17
N LEU A 9 38.00 -6.34 22.37
CA LEU A 9 36.65 -6.87 22.57
C LEU A 9 35.57 -5.77 22.46
N VAL A 10 35.84 -4.57 22.97
CA VAL A 10 34.88 -3.44 22.92
C VAL A 10 34.73 -2.87 21.50
N LEU A 11 35.78 -2.91 20.67
CA LEU A 11 35.68 -2.52 19.26
C LEU A 11 34.89 -3.52 18.38
N SER A 12 34.72 -4.77 18.84
CA SER A 12 33.91 -5.78 18.13
C SER A 12 32.40 -5.70 18.42
N LEU A 13 31.98 -4.87 19.38
CA LEU A 13 30.57 -4.77 19.82
C LEU A 13 29.86 -3.50 19.31
N THR A 14 30.53 -2.65 18.54
CA THR A 14 29.91 -1.52 17.84
C THR A 14 29.91 -1.76 16.33
N SER A 15 29.50 -2.95 15.90
CA SER A 15 28.79 -3.04 14.62
C SER A 15 27.40 -2.45 14.89
N CYS A 16 27.25 -1.13 14.64
CA CYS A 16 25.94 -0.65 14.25
C CYS A 16 25.57 -1.48 13.01
N LYS A 17 24.69 -2.47 13.19
CA LYS A 17 23.89 -2.96 12.08
C LYS A 17 23.09 -1.75 11.63
N THR A 18 23.55 -1.08 10.58
CA THR A 18 22.59 -0.45 9.68
C THR A 18 21.82 -1.63 9.12
N ASP A 19 20.62 -1.85 9.65
CA ASP A 19 19.72 -2.86 9.11
C ASP A 19 19.23 -2.29 7.77
N ASP A 20 20.11 -2.38 6.77
CA ASP A 20 19.88 -1.91 5.41
C ASP A 20 18.90 -2.83 4.68
N SER A 21 18.44 -3.91 5.34
CA SER A 21 17.47 -4.86 4.81
C SER A 21 16.21 -4.14 4.33
N ILE A 22 15.83 -4.42 3.09
CA ILE A 22 14.55 -4.03 2.54
C ILE A 22 13.73 -5.31 2.55
N GLU A 23 12.73 -5.37 3.40
CA GLU A 23 11.80 -6.48 3.51
C GLU A 23 10.39 -5.96 3.68
N GLY A 24 9.41 -6.71 3.22
CA GLY A 24 8.00 -6.40 3.38
C GLY A 24 7.31 -5.99 2.08
N TYR A 25 6.05 -5.59 2.22
CA TYR A 25 5.19 -5.20 1.11
C TYR A 25 5.24 -3.68 0.90
N PHE A 26 5.36 -3.29 -0.37
CA PHE A 26 5.39 -1.91 -0.79
C PHE A 26 4.46 -1.68 -1.96
N TYR A 27 3.75 -0.57 -1.99
CA TYR A 27 2.96 -0.18 -3.15
C TYR A 27 3.62 0.97 -3.89
N ASP A 28 3.47 0.97 -5.21
CA ASP A 28 3.88 2.08 -6.03
C ASP A 28 2.92 3.27 -5.87
N THR A 29 3.44 4.45 -5.57
CA THR A 29 2.61 5.65 -5.37
C THR A 29 1.91 6.15 -6.62
N ARG A 30 2.26 5.63 -7.81
CA ARG A 30 1.68 6.04 -9.11
C ARG A 30 0.90 4.97 -9.85
N THR A 31 1.15 3.70 -9.56
CA THR A 31 0.47 2.57 -10.23
C THR A 31 -0.18 1.68 -9.19
N PRO A 32 -1.13 0.80 -9.56
CA PRO A 32 -1.70 -0.15 -8.60
C PRO A 32 -0.73 -1.30 -8.25
N ASN A 33 0.54 -1.23 -8.67
CA ASN A 33 1.48 -2.33 -8.49
C ASN A 33 1.94 -2.47 -7.03
N ILE A 34 2.09 -3.72 -6.61
CA ILE A 34 2.62 -4.09 -5.30
C ILE A 34 3.94 -4.83 -5.50
N TYR A 35 4.93 -4.51 -4.67
CA TYR A 35 6.24 -5.12 -4.61
C TYR A 35 6.37 -5.83 -3.26
N LEU A 36 6.78 -7.09 -3.26
CA LEU A 36 7.23 -7.79 -2.06
C LEU A 36 8.74 -7.93 -2.13
N PHE A 37 9.44 -7.37 -1.15
CA PHE A 37 10.86 -7.62 -0.94
C PHE A 37 10.98 -8.71 0.11
N ASN A 38 11.62 -9.82 -0.24
CA ASN A 38 11.78 -10.97 0.63
C ASN A 38 13.15 -11.61 0.43
N ASP A 39 14.02 -11.54 1.43
CA ASP A 39 15.40 -12.04 1.41
C ASP A 39 16.21 -11.53 0.19
N ASN A 40 16.23 -12.32 -0.88
CA ASN A 40 16.97 -12.05 -2.12
C ASN A 40 16.06 -12.05 -3.36
N GLU A 41 14.74 -12.00 -3.18
CA GLU A 41 13.75 -11.94 -4.25
C GLU A 41 12.81 -10.72 -4.13
N ILE A 42 12.58 -10.04 -5.25
CA ILE A 42 11.50 -9.07 -5.39
C ILE A 42 10.40 -9.73 -6.22
N ILE A 43 9.18 -9.75 -5.69
CA ILE A 43 7.98 -10.15 -6.44
C ILE A 43 7.18 -8.89 -6.76
N LEU A 44 7.10 -8.53 -8.03
CA LEU A 44 6.19 -7.53 -8.55
C LEU A 44 4.85 -8.18 -8.87
N TYR A 45 3.79 -7.71 -8.23
CA TYR A 45 2.40 -8.05 -8.53
C TYR A 45 1.79 -6.93 -9.40
N ASP A 46 1.70 -7.18 -10.72
CA ASP A 46 0.94 -6.32 -11.63
C ASP A 46 -0.55 -6.60 -11.50
N LEU A 47 -1.23 -5.78 -10.70
CA LEU A 47 -2.63 -6.03 -10.35
C LEU A 47 -3.60 -5.82 -11.51
N LEU A 48 -3.19 -5.10 -12.56
CA LEU A 48 -4.06 -4.87 -13.72
C LEU A 48 -4.07 -6.09 -14.63
N ASP A 49 -2.89 -6.64 -14.88
CA ASP A 49 -2.72 -7.77 -15.80
C ASP A 49 -2.76 -9.13 -15.09
N SER A 50 -2.81 -9.14 -13.75
CA SER A 50 -2.76 -10.35 -12.93
C SER A 50 -1.51 -11.21 -13.19
N ILE A 51 -0.39 -10.56 -13.54
CA ILE A 51 0.92 -11.17 -13.77
C ILE A 51 1.86 -10.88 -12.60
N ASN A 52 2.57 -11.88 -12.10
CA ASN A 52 3.66 -11.66 -11.17
C ASN A 52 5.00 -11.84 -11.87
N THR A 53 5.94 -10.94 -11.56
CA THR A 53 7.30 -10.98 -12.08
C THR A 53 8.26 -11.08 -10.92
N HIS A 54 9.19 -12.02 -11.03
CA HIS A 54 10.17 -12.32 -10.01
C HIS A 54 11.52 -11.79 -10.45
N PHE A 55 12.21 -11.12 -9.54
CA PHE A 55 13.55 -10.59 -9.77
C PHE A 55 14.47 -11.06 -8.65
N ASN A 56 15.69 -11.44 -9.00
CA ASN A 56 16.70 -11.63 -7.96
C ASN A 56 17.15 -10.24 -7.52
N TYR A 57 17.30 -10.01 -6.22
CA TYR A 57 17.91 -8.80 -5.73
C TYR A 57 18.94 -9.05 -4.65
N SER A 58 19.81 -8.07 -4.50
CA SER A 58 20.65 -7.91 -3.32
C SER A 58 20.80 -6.42 -3.07
N ASN A 59 21.03 -6.07 -1.81
CA ASN A 59 21.25 -4.70 -1.41
C ASN A 59 22.55 -4.59 -0.58
N SER A 60 23.20 -3.45 -0.70
CA SER A 60 24.34 -3.10 0.13
C SER A 60 24.35 -1.59 0.32
N LYS A 61 24.17 -1.14 1.56
CA LYS A 61 24.06 0.29 1.89
C LYS A 61 22.91 0.93 1.11
N ASN A 62 23.21 1.79 0.14
CA ASN A 62 22.24 2.53 -0.68
C ASN A 62 22.22 2.06 -2.14
N LEU A 63 22.72 0.86 -2.41
CA LEU A 63 22.76 0.28 -3.75
C LEU A 63 21.91 -0.99 -3.77
N LEU A 64 20.96 -1.01 -4.70
CA LEU A 64 20.10 -2.16 -4.98
C LEU A 64 20.57 -2.75 -6.31
N GLN A 65 20.98 -4.02 -6.30
CA GLN A 65 21.21 -4.77 -7.52
C GLN A 65 19.98 -5.63 -7.77
N ILE A 66 19.33 -5.45 -8.91
CA ILE A 66 18.19 -6.25 -9.36
C ILE A 66 18.62 -6.93 -10.65
N ASP A 67 18.66 -8.25 -10.64
CA ASP A 67 19.30 -9.08 -11.64
C ASP A 67 20.72 -8.58 -11.98
N ASN A 68 20.91 -8.03 -13.18
CA ASN A 68 22.19 -7.54 -13.69
C ASN A 68 22.30 -6.00 -13.68
N GLU A 69 21.28 -5.28 -13.21
CA GLU A 69 21.25 -3.83 -13.16
C GLU A 69 21.40 -3.31 -11.73
N LYS A 70 22.00 -2.12 -11.59
CA LYS A 70 22.30 -1.49 -10.31
C LYS A 70 21.61 -0.15 -10.22
N TYR A 71 20.90 0.06 -9.13
CA TYR A 71 20.12 1.26 -8.86
C TYR A 71 20.52 1.83 -7.50
N ASN A 72 20.68 3.15 -7.44
CA ASN A 72 20.78 3.81 -6.15
C ASN A 72 19.39 3.85 -5.50
N PHE A 73 19.33 3.70 -4.19
CA PHE A 73 18.08 3.87 -3.46
C PHE A 73 18.26 4.70 -2.19
N GLN A 74 17.17 5.29 -1.75
CA GLN A 74 17.03 5.96 -0.47
C GLN A 74 15.87 5.35 0.28
N LYS A 75 16.10 4.88 1.51
CA LYS A 75 15.07 4.35 2.41
C LYS A 75 14.79 5.38 3.52
N ALA A 76 13.52 5.64 3.74
CA ALA A 76 12.96 6.32 4.90
C ALA A 76 12.13 5.31 5.71
N ASP A 77 11.58 5.74 6.85
CA ASP A 77 10.88 4.86 7.79
C ASP A 77 9.71 4.08 7.15
N ASP A 78 8.97 4.69 6.22
CA ASP A 78 7.78 4.09 5.58
C ASP A 78 7.87 4.01 4.04
N SER A 79 9.03 4.33 3.48
CA SER A 79 9.14 4.54 2.03
C SER A 79 10.52 4.33 1.47
N ILE A 80 10.58 3.97 0.20
CA ILE A 80 11.81 3.74 -0.54
C ILE A 80 11.70 4.44 -1.89
N VAL A 81 12.75 5.14 -2.29
CA VAL A 81 12.90 5.71 -3.63
C VAL A 81 14.06 5.02 -4.31
N ILE A 82 13.80 4.33 -5.42
CA ILE A 82 14.81 3.68 -6.26
C ILE A 82 15.01 4.54 -7.50
N GLN A 83 16.22 5.06 -7.68
CA GLN A 83 16.54 5.98 -8.77
C GLN A 83 16.76 5.24 -10.09
N GLU A 84 16.26 5.82 -11.17
CA GLU A 84 16.38 5.36 -12.56
C GLU A 84 15.92 3.91 -12.75
N PHE A 85 14.85 3.54 -12.05
CA PHE A 85 14.27 2.20 -12.09
C PHE A 85 13.60 1.95 -13.44
N SER A 86 14.27 1.22 -14.33
CA SER A 86 13.92 0.95 -15.74
C SER A 86 14.05 2.14 -16.69
N LYS A 87 14.21 1.86 -18.00
CA LYS A 87 14.45 2.86 -19.04
C LYS A 87 13.35 3.92 -19.18
N ASP A 88 12.12 3.56 -18.82
CA ASP A 88 10.94 4.42 -19.02
C ASP A 88 10.56 5.20 -17.77
N ARG A 89 11.29 5.04 -16.67
CA ARG A 89 10.87 5.57 -15.36
C ARG A 89 12.05 6.12 -14.58
N LYS A 90 12.01 7.44 -14.37
CA LYS A 90 13.11 8.19 -13.74
C LYS A 90 13.37 7.80 -12.30
N ASP A 91 12.34 7.57 -11.48
CA ASP A 91 12.47 7.07 -10.11
C ASP A 91 11.30 6.12 -9.85
N LEU A 92 11.43 5.12 -8.98
CA LEU A 92 10.35 4.29 -8.44
C LEU A 92 10.15 4.66 -6.97
N CYS A 93 8.97 5.19 -6.65
CA CYS A 93 8.61 5.59 -5.29
C CYS A 93 7.66 4.56 -4.68
N LEU A 94 8.11 3.93 -3.61
CA LEU A 94 7.46 2.85 -2.92
C LEU A 94 7.08 3.28 -1.51
N LYS A 95 5.87 2.93 -1.08
CA LYS A 95 5.43 3.09 0.31
C LYS A 95 5.13 1.75 0.94
N GLU A 96 5.68 1.54 2.13
CA GLU A 96 5.51 0.31 2.88
C GLU A 96 4.08 0.17 3.39
N PHE A 97 3.58 -1.06 3.42
CA PHE A 97 2.32 -1.40 4.06
C PHE A 97 2.35 -2.81 4.62
N SER A 98 1.58 -3.03 5.67
CA SER A 98 1.31 -4.37 6.20
C SER A 98 0.14 -5.00 5.45
N PHE A 99 0.26 -6.28 5.14
CA PHE A 99 -0.78 -7.05 4.46
C PHE A 99 -1.13 -8.30 5.25
N GLU A 100 -2.41 -8.49 5.54
CA GLU A 100 -2.92 -9.69 6.17
C GLU A 100 -3.73 -10.54 5.19
N THR A 101 -3.71 -11.86 5.36
CA THR A 101 -4.55 -12.73 4.52
C THR A 101 -6.01 -12.60 4.94
N ILE A 102 -6.84 -12.08 4.04
CA ILE A 102 -8.24 -11.77 4.32
C ILE A 102 -9.16 -12.91 3.87
N ASN A 103 -10.05 -13.35 4.77
CA ASN A 103 -11.20 -14.15 4.43
C ASN A 103 -12.34 -13.24 3.98
N SER A 104 -12.82 -13.40 2.73
CA SER A 104 -13.82 -12.49 2.17
C SER A 104 -15.17 -12.54 2.91
N ARG A 105 -15.43 -13.57 3.72
CA ARG A 105 -16.63 -13.64 4.57
C ARG A 105 -16.63 -12.61 5.69
N ASP A 106 -15.47 -12.23 6.21
CA ASP A 106 -15.35 -11.38 7.40
C ASP A 106 -15.72 -9.93 7.11
N ILE A 107 -15.63 -9.56 5.84
CA ILE A 107 -15.94 -8.22 5.31
C ILE A 107 -17.17 -8.21 4.40
N ASP A 108 -17.84 -9.36 4.18
CA ASP A 108 -19.02 -9.39 3.31
C ASP A 108 -20.20 -8.67 3.95
N THR A 109 -20.93 -7.89 3.16
CA THR A 109 -22.10 -7.10 3.58
C THR A 109 -21.84 -6.06 4.68
N THR A 110 -20.58 -5.68 4.89
CA THR A 110 -20.18 -4.68 5.88
C THR A 110 -20.22 -3.26 5.33
N TYR A 111 -20.40 -2.29 6.22
CA TYR A 111 -20.33 -0.87 5.92
C TYR A 111 -19.11 -0.26 6.59
N TRP A 112 -18.38 0.55 5.85
CA TRP A 112 -17.18 1.23 6.31
C TRP A 112 -17.26 2.70 5.97
N SER A 113 -16.80 3.58 6.86
CA SER A 113 -16.84 5.01 6.60
C SER A 113 -15.56 5.74 6.93
N MET A 114 -15.37 6.85 6.22
CA MET A 114 -14.29 7.81 6.45
C MET A 114 -14.89 9.21 6.42
N ILE A 115 -14.59 9.98 7.45
CA ILE A 115 -14.97 11.40 7.50
C ILE A 115 -13.84 12.20 6.86
N GLN A 116 -14.13 12.83 5.72
CA GLN A 116 -13.27 13.86 5.15
C GLN A 116 -13.68 15.21 5.70
N ARG A 117 -12.71 16.00 6.19
CA ARG A 117 -12.95 17.33 6.75
C ARG A 117 -12.29 18.39 5.90
N GLY A 118 -13.01 19.48 5.64
CA GLY A 118 -12.45 20.68 5.03
C GLY A 118 -12.08 20.54 3.55
N TYR A 119 -12.85 19.77 2.79
CA TYR A 119 -12.71 19.76 1.32
C TYR A 119 -13.57 20.86 0.71
N SER A 120 -13.03 21.56 -0.28
CA SER A 120 -13.70 22.64 -1.00
C SER A 120 -14.52 22.05 -2.16
N ARG A 121 -15.81 22.36 -2.20
CA ARG A 121 -16.60 22.26 -3.44
C ARG A 121 -16.59 23.62 -4.14
N GLU A 122 -17.17 23.70 -5.35
CA GLU A 122 -17.37 24.99 -6.02
C GLU A 122 -17.87 26.06 -5.02
N TYR A 123 -17.31 27.27 -5.11
CA TYR A 123 -17.58 28.45 -4.26
C TYR A 123 -16.87 28.54 -2.88
N ASP A 124 -15.74 27.86 -2.66
CA ASP A 124 -14.90 28.02 -1.44
C ASP A 124 -15.60 27.69 -0.10
N GLU A 125 -16.75 27.01 -0.14
CA GLU A 125 -17.39 26.49 1.06
C GLU A 125 -16.70 25.20 1.52
N TYR A 126 -16.25 25.17 2.78
CA TYR A 126 -15.65 24.00 3.41
C TYR A 126 -16.74 23.10 3.99
N PHE A 127 -16.75 21.84 3.56
CA PHE A 127 -17.68 20.83 4.08
C PHE A 127 -16.93 19.71 4.80
N ASN A 128 -17.61 19.11 5.76
CA ASN A 128 -17.31 17.74 6.17
C ASN A 128 -18.25 16.83 5.37
N GLU A 129 -17.71 15.71 4.93
CA GLU A 129 -18.47 14.68 4.22
C GLU A 129 -18.01 13.33 4.72
N GLU A 130 -19.00 12.50 5.01
CA GLU A 130 -18.73 11.12 5.30
C GLU A 130 -18.87 10.30 4.01
N GLN A 131 -17.82 9.59 3.68
CA GLN A 131 -17.80 8.62 2.59
C GLN A 131 -18.07 7.25 3.17
N LEU A 132 -19.01 6.53 2.57
CA LEU A 132 -19.43 5.20 2.99
C LEU A 132 -19.11 4.19 1.88
N LEU A 133 -18.38 3.13 2.23
CA LEU A 133 -18.19 1.95 1.39
C LEU A 133 -19.05 0.81 1.94
N LYS A 134 -19.98 0.34 1.11
CA LYS A 134 -20.68 -0.93 1.34
C LYS A 134 -20.00 -2.03 0.57
N VAL A 135 -19.42 -3.00 1.27
CA VAL A 135 -18.63 -4.09 0.67
C VAL A 135 -19.53 -5.31 0.47
N TYR A 136 -19.57 -5.82 -0.76
CA TYR A 136 -20.09 -7.14 -1.09
C TYR A 136 -18.93 -7.96 -1.66
N SER A 137 -18.31 -8.79 -0.84
CA SER A 137 -16.90 -9.14 -0.96
C SER A 137 -16.53 -9.95 -2.21
N ASN A 138 -17.50 -10.67 -2.77
CA ASN A 138 -17.36 -11.42 -4.03
C ASN A 138 -18.24 -10.85 -5.16
N LYS A 139 -18.65 -9.59 -5.05
CA LYS A 139 -19.55 -8.94 -6.03
C LYS A 139 -19.06 -7.54 -6.40
N ARG A 140 -19.06 -6.62 -5.45
CA ARG A 140 -18.69 -5.21 -5.65
C ARG A 140 -18.59 -4.42 -4.36
N ILE A 141 -17.95 -3.27 -4.41
CA ILE A 141 -18.10 -2.20 -3.44
C ILE A 141 -19.07 -1.17 -4.01
N LYS A 142 -19.96 -0.63 -3.18
CA LYS A 142 -20.75 0.58 -3.50
C LYS A 142 -20.28 1.73 -2.62
N ALA A 143 -19.86 2.82 -3.23
CA ALA A 143 -19.49 4.05 -2.56
C ALA A 143 -20.67 5.01 -2.50
N TYR A 144 -20.79 5.71 -1.38
CA TYR A 144 -21.79 6.74 -1.13
C TYR A 144 -21.17 7.95 -0.42
N PHE A 145 -21.84 9.08 -0.57
CA PHE A 145 -21.56 10.32 0.15
C PHE A 145 -22.75 10.63 1.06
N ILE A 146 -22.49 10.96 2.32
CA ILE A 146 -23.51 11.42 3.27
C ILE A 146 -23.24 12.91 3.50
N GLN A 147 -24.23 13.74 3.15
CA GLN A 147 -24.13 15.18 3.35
C GLN A 147 -24.56 15.57 4.77
N ASP A 148 -23.67 16.24 5.52
CA ASP A 148 -23.92 16.66 6.91
C ASP A 148 -25.19 17.50 7.10
N LYS A 149 -25.58 18.32 6.10
CA LYS A 149 -26.72 19.26 6.24
C LYS A 149 -28.08 18.55 6.27
N ASN A 150 -28.23 17.46 5.53
CA ASN A 150 -29.55 16.83 5.29
C ASN A 150 -29.57 15.31 5.56
N GLU A 151 -28.42 14.70 5.88
CA GLU A 151 -28.22 13.25 6.01
C GLU A 151 -28.57 12.42 4.74
N ASP A 152 -28.77 13.08 3.60
CA ASP A 152 -29.03 12.43 2.33
C ASP A 152 -27.84 11.56 1.92
N THR A 153 -28.13 10.30 1.57
CA THR A 153 -27.14 9.35 1.06
C THR A 153 -27.16 9.37 -0.46
N ILE A 154 -26.07 9.85 -1.07
CA ILE A 154 -25.92 9.97 -2.52
C ILE A 154 -25.00 8.87 -3.02
N HIS A 155 -25.40 8.17 -4.10
CA HIS A 155 -24.54 7.17 -4.71
C HIS A 155 -23.34 7.83 -5.40
N GLY A 156 -22.13 7.45 -5.00
CA GLY A 156 -20.90 7.98 -5.58
C GLY A 156 -20.31 7.12 -6.70
N GLY A 157 -20.47 5.80 -6.61
CA GLY A 157 -19.94 4.88 -7.62
C GLY A 157 -19.96 3.42 -7.17
N SER A 158 -19.63 2.52 -8.09
CA SER A 158 -19.54 1.08 -7.82
C SER A 158 -18.23 0.52 -8.37
N TYR A 159 -17.57 -0.34 -7.59
CA TYR A 159 -16.33 -1.01 -7.97
C TYR A 159 -16.59 -2.51 -8.02
N ASP A 160 -16.55 -3.12 -9.20
CA ASP A 160 -16.83 -4.54 -9.36
C ASP A 160 -15.68 -5.38 -8.81
N TYR A 161 -16.03 -6.53 -8.23
CA TYR A 161 -15.05 -7.49 -7.72
C TYR A 161 -14.32 -8.15 -8.89
N VAL A 162 -12.99 -8.06 -8.87
CA VAL A 162 -12.13 -8.67 -9.91
C VAL A 162 -11.69 -10.06 -9.47
N GLY A 163 -11.51 -10.29 -8.16
CA GLY A 163 -11.04 -11.57 -7.66
C GLY A 163 -10.06 -11.45 -6.49
N LYS A 164 -9.54 -12.61 -6.07
CA LYS A 164 -8.30 -12.71 -5.32
C LYS A 164 -7.14 -12.80 -6.29
N VAL A 165 -6.28 -11.78 -6.38
CA VAL A 165 -5.10 -11.83 -7.25
C VAL A 165 -3.93 -12.46 -6.48
N TYR A 166 -3.26 -13.43 -7.11
CA TYR A 166 -2.18 -14.24 -6.53
C TYR A 166 -2.54 -14.85 -5.17
N ASN A 167 -3.83 -15.18 -4.97
CA ASN A 167 -4.39 -15.68 -3.71
C ASN A 167 -4.22 -14.75 -2.50
N LYS A 168 -3.79 -13.50 -2.70
CA LYS A 168 -3.51 -12.52 -1.64
C LYS A 168 -4.56 -11.43 -1.63
N PHE A 169 -4.62 -10.61 -2.68
CA PHE A 169 -5.31 -9.32 -2.64
C PHE A 169 -6.77 -9.44 -3.07
N LEU A 170 -7.70 -8.92 -2.27
CA LEU A 170 -9.09 -8.72 -2.70
C LEU A 170 -9.17 -7.44 -3.53
N LEU A 171 -9.38 -7.60 -4.83
CA LEU A 171 -9.31 -6.53 -5.81
C LEU A 171 -10.70 -6.12 -6.29
N TYR A 172 -10.97 -4.81 -6.29
CA TYR A 172 -12.19 -4.21 -6.83
C TYR A 172 -11.81 -3.06 -7.77
N LYS A 173 -12.55 -2.88 -8.86
CA LYS A 173 -12.21 -1.90 -9.90
C LYS A 173 -13.42 -1.19 -10.49
N SER A 174 -13.24 0.09 -10.85
CA SER A 174 -14.15 0.89 -11.65
C SER A 174 -13.33 1.80 -12.55
N ASP A 175 -13.51 1.73 -13.87
CA ASP A 175 -12.75 2.53 -14.85
C ASP A 175 -11.23 2.58 -14.55
N LEU A 176 -10.74 3.74 -14.10
CA LEU A 176 -9.33 4.01 -13.76
C LEU A 176 -9.02 3.89 -12.25
N THR A 177 -9.98 3.46 -11.45
CA THR A 177 -9.85 3.39 -9.99
C THR A 177 -9.85 1.95 -9.50
N THR A 178 -8.90 1.62 -8.63
CA THR A 178 -8.71 0.30 -8.05
C THR A 178 -8.71 0.40 -6.53
N ILE A 179 -9.44 -0.50 -5.88
CA ILE A 179 -9.49 -0.66 -4.42
C ILE A 179 -8.97 -2.05 -4.05
N ILE A 180 -8.05 -2.09 -3.10
CA ILE A 180 -7.57 -3.32 -2.46
C ILE A 180 -7.82 -3.21 -0.98
N ILE A 181 -8.33 -4.28 -0.37
CA ILE A 181 -8.41 -4.36 1.09
C ILE A 181 -7.11 -4.98 1.59
N LEU A 182 -6.41 -4.28 2.49
CA LEU A 182 -5.08 -4.63 2.97
C LEU A 182 -5.11 -5.40 4.30
N GLU A 183 -5.95 -4.94 5.22
CA GLU A 183 -6.14 -5.48 6.56
C GLU A 183 -7.54 -5.10 7.05
N HIS A 184 -8.06 -5.86 8.01
CA HIS A 184 -9.28 -5.51 8.72
C HIS A 184 -9.27 -6.05 10.15
N ASP A 185 -9.99 -5.35 11.01
CA ASP A 185 -10.42 -5.85 12.31
C ASP A 185 -11.93 -5.59 12.50
N ASP A 186 -12.45 -5.83 13.70
CA ASP A 186 -13.87 -5.65 14.01
C ASP A 186 -14.35 -4.19 13.91
N SER A 187 -13.44 -3.22 13.87
CA SER A 187 -13.69 -1.78 13.97
C SER A 187 -13.20 -0.97 12.77
N GLN A 188 -12.26 -1.49 11.98
CA GLN A 188 -11.72 -0.78 10.81
C GLN A 188 -11.31 -1.71 9.66
N ILE A 189 -11.26 -1.14 8.45
CA ILE A 189 -10.51 -1.69 7.31
C ILE A 189 -9.45 -0.69 6.89
N LYS A 190 -8.34 -1.20 6.40
CA LYS A 190 -7.40 -0.40 5.61
C LYS A 190 -7.50 -0.81 4.17
N ILE A 191 -7.59 0.19 3.30
CA ILE A 191 -7.62 -0.01 1.86
C ILE A 191 -6.44 0.68 1.20
N LEU A 192 -5.98 0.10 0.10
CA LEU A 192 -5.20 0.80 -0.91
C LEU A 192 -6.15 1.28 -2.00
N LEU A 193 -6.17 2.58 -2.26
CA LEU A 193 -6.94 3.19 -3.33
C LEU A 193 -5.95 3.76 -4.35
N ASN A 194 -6.06 3.31 -5.59
CA ASN A 194 -5.40 3.93 -6.74
C ASN A 194 -6.48 4.62 -7.58
N SER A 195 -6.32 5.92 -7.85
CA SER A 195 -7.26 6.73 -8.62
C SER A 195 -6.74 7.08 -10.03
N GLY A 196 -5.88 6.24 -10.60
CA GLY A 196 -5.22 6.46 -11.90
C GLY A 196 -4.03 7.42 -11.83
N GLU A 197 -4.11 8.49 -11.03
CA GLU A 197 -3.04 9.48 -10.88
C GLU A 197 -2.18 9.28 -9.62
N LYS A 198 -2.77 8.68 -8.60
CA LYS A 198 -2.14 8.52 -7.29
C LYS A 198 -2.64 7.26 -6.60
N THR A 199 -1.73 6.60 -5.88
CA THR A 199 -2.03 5.50 -4.97
C THR A 199 -1.84 5.96 -3.53
N GLY A 200 -2.79 5.63 -2.64
CA GLY A 200 -2.71 5.94 -1.22
C GLY A 200 -3.45 4.92 -0.36
N THR A 201 -3.04 4.83 0.91
CA THR A 201 -3.73 4.01 1.92
C THR A 201 -4.73 4.82 2.71
N TYR A 202 -5.88 4.24 3.02
CA TYR A 202 -6.95 4.87 3.79
C TYR A 202 -7.46 3.91 4.85
N THR A 203 -7.74 4.43 6.04
CA THR A 203 -8.38 3.67 7.12
C THR A 203 -9.83 4.11 7.25
N LEU A 204 -10.74 3.15 7.14
CA LEU A 204 -12.18 3.35 7.27
C LEU A 204 -12.68 2.63 8.52
N LYS A 205 -13.64 3.21 9.22
CA LYS A 205 -14.23 2.65 10.45
C LYS A 205 -15.52 1.89 10.13
N LYS A 206 -15.79 0.82 10.86
CA LYS A 206 -17.01 0.02 10.69
C LYS A 206 -18.22 0.86 11.08
N ARG A 207 -19.27 0.78 10.27
CA ARG A 207 -20.58 1.37 10.56
C ARG A 207 -21.60 0.25 10.80
N GLY A 208 -22.30 0.36 11.93
CA GLY A 208 -23.35 -0.57 12.36
C GLY A 208 -24.64 -0.43 11.56
#